data_AF-A0AAD5LUZ1-F1
#
_entry.id   AF-A0AAD5LUZ1-F1
#
_cell.length_a   1.000
_cell.length_b   1.000
_cell.length_c   1.000
_cell.angle_alpha   90.00
_cell.angle_beta   90.00
_cell.angle_gamma   90.00
#
_symmetry.space_group_name_H-M   'P 1'
#
loop_
_entity.id
_entity.type
_entity.pdbx_description
1 polymer ?
#
loop_
_entity_poly.entity_id
_entity_poly.type
_entity_poly.pdbx_seq_one_letter_code
_entity_poly.pdbx_strand_id
1 'polypeptide(L)'
;MNNVFSFFLDAQEQADCFEFVHRHAKKGCFIIHNPDIETATAHLKLSFTVSEWVEKIPTEDDCEMFANGNVDVLSDCKMLGFYRVL
;
A
#
# COMPACT_ATOMS: atom_id res chain seq x y z
N MET A 1 3.28 2.29 5.60
CA MET A 1 4.62 1.77 5.28
C MET A 1 5.07 2.53 4.05
N ASN A 2 6.07 3.40 4.18
CA ASN A 2 6.75 3.92 3.00
C ASN A 2 7.55 2.75 2.43
N ASN A 3 7.50 2.53 1.12
CA ASN A 3 8.35 1.54 0.47
C ASN A 3 9.81 2.03 0.44
N VAL A 4 10.43 2.12 1.62
CA VAL A 4 11.88 2.34 1.73
C VAL A 4 12.64 1.07 1.33
N PHE A 5 11.96 -0.09 1.32
CA PHE A 5 12.56 -1.37 0.94
C PHE A 5 13.07 -1.34 -0.49
N SER A 6 12.36 -0.71 -1.43
CA SER A 6 12.83 -0.61 -2.83
C SER A 6 14.17 0.13 -3.00
N PHE A 7 14.60 0.92 -2.02
CA PHE A 7 15.89 1.60 -2.05
C PHE A 7 17.05 0.76 -1.51
N PHE A 8 16.77 -0.25 -0.68
CA PHE A 8 17.81 -0.98 0.06
C PHE A 8 17.80 -2.49 -0.18
N LEU A 9 16.66 -3.04 -0.59
CA LEU A 9 16.41 -4.47 -0.70
C LEU A 9 16.24 -4.86 -2.16
N ASP A 10 16.79 -6.00 -2.54
CA ASP A 10 16.53 -6.57 -3.85
C ASP A 10 15.06 -7.04 -3.98
N ALA A 11 14.65 -7.44 -5.19
CA ALA A 11 13.28 -7.85 -5.44
C ALA A 11 12.87 -9.10 -4.63
N GLN A 12 13.79 -10.01 -4.34
CA GLN A 12 13.48 -11.20 -3.56
C GLN A 12 13.28 -10.84 -2.08
N GLU A 13 14.17 -10.01 -1.53
CA GLU A 13 14.05 -9.51 -0.16
C GLU A 13 12.78 -8.68 0.05
N GLN A 14 12.38 -7.87 -0.93
CA GLN A 14 11.10 -7.17 -0.92
C GLN A 14 9.91 -8.14 -0.94
N ALA A 15 9.96 -9.17 -1.80
CA ALA A 15 8.91 -10.19 -1.84
C ALA A 15 8.79 -10.91 -0.48
N ASP A 16 9.91 -11.28 0.13
CA ASP A 16 9.93 -11.93 1.45
C ASP A 16 9.30 -11.05 2.54
N CYS A 17 9.51 -9.73 2.48
CA CYS A 17 8.83 -8.78 3.38
C CYS A 17 7.30 -8.79 3.19
N PHE A 18 6.83 -8.73 1.94
CA PHE A 18 5.39 -8.78 1.66
C PHE A 18 4.77 -10.12 2.06
N GLU A 19 5.47 -11.24 1.84
CA GLU A 19 5.07 -12.57 2.30
C GLU A 19 4.97 -12.66 3.82
N PHE A 20 5.94 -12.06 4.52
CA PHE A 20 5.89 -11.99 5.98
C PHE A 20 4.67 -11.20 6.46
N VAL A 21 4.40 -10.03 5.88
CA VAL A 21 3.25 -9.20 6.25
C VAL A 21 1.94 -9.93 5.90
N HIS A 22 1.83 -10.55 4.73
CA HIS A 22 0.67 -11.35 4.33
C HIS A 22 0.38 -12.47 5.32
N ARG A 23 1.41 -13.20 5.78
CA ARG A 23 1.25 -14.32 6.72
C ARG A 23 0.84 -13.89 8.13
N HIS A 24 1.24 -12.70 8.58
CA HIS A 24 1.10 -12.30 9.99
C HIS A 24 0.10 -11.17 10.22
N ALA A 25 -0.28 -10.42 9.18
CA ALA A 25 -1.31 -9.41 9.28
C ALA A 25 -2.65 -10.10 9.60
N LYS A 26 -3.32 -9.63 10.65
CA LYS A 26 -4.60 -10.21 11.05
C LYS A 26 -5.70 -9.68 10.14
N LYS A 27 -6.71 -10.52 9.89
CA LYS A 27 -7.96 -10.09 9.27
C LYS A 27 -8.51 -8.86 9.96
N GLY A 28 -8.91 -7.86 9.18
CA GLY A 28 -9.38 -6.57 9.65
C GLY A 28 -8.29 -5.56 10.03
N CYS A 29 -7.01 -5.92 9.96
CA CYS A 29 -5.92 -4.96 10.10
C CYS A 29 -5.96 -3.92 8.97
N PHE A 30 -5.56 -2.70 9.32
CA PHE A 30 -5.43 -1.60 8.39
C PHE A 30 -3.99 -1.47 7.91
N ILE A 31 -3.79 -1.40 6.60
CA ILE A 31 -2.49 -1.18 5.98
C ILE A 31 -2.56 0.15 5.22
N ILE A 32 -1.55 0.99 5.45
CA ILE A 32 -1.31 2.22 4.69
C ILE A 32 0.01 2.01 3.95
N HIS A 33 0.08 2.33 2.67
CA HIS A 33 1.31 2.17 1.89
C HIS A 33 1.56 3.36 0.95
N ASN A 34 2.83 3.66 0.68
CA ASN A 34 3.26 4.64 -0.33
C ASN A 34 4.45 4.08 -1.13
N PRO A 35 4.35 3.93 -2.47
CA PRO A 35 3.15 4.13 -3.31
C PRO A 35 2.04 3.13 -2.94
N ASP A 36 0.91 3.11 -3.63
CA ASP A 36 -0.11 2.05 -3.41
C ASP A 36 0.50 0.63 -3.51
N ILE A 37 -0.09 -0.35 -2.82
CA ILE A 37 0.44 -1.72 -2.70
C ILE A 37 0.54 -2.38 -4.08
N GLU A 38 -0.43 -2.14 -4.96
CA GLU A 38 -0.44 -2.66 -6.32
C GLU A 38 0.80 -2.18 -7.10
N THR A 39 1.12 -0.89 -7.03
CA THR A 39 2.31 -0.30 -7.63
C THR A 39 3.59 -0.83 -6.98
N ALA A 40 3.61 -0.93 -5.65
CA ALA A 40 4.77 -1.42 -4.90
C ALA A 40 5.11 -2.89 -5.20
N THR A 41 4.11 -3.70 -5.51
CA THR A 41 4.25 -5.15 -5.72
C THR A 41 4.26 -5.57 -7.19
N ALA A 42 3.96 -4.66 -8.14
CA ALA A 42 3.81 -4.96 -9.56
C ALA A 42 5.00 -5.70 -10.21
N HIS A 43 6.20 -5.52 -9.68
CA HIS A 43 7.43 -6.13 -10.19
C HIS A 43 7.89 -7.36 -9.40
N LEU A 44 7.19 -7.69 -8.30
CA LEU A 44 7.53 -8.78 -7.39
C LEU A 44 6.82 -10.07 -7.80
N LYS A 45 7.45 -11.21 -7.52
CA LYS A 45 6.83 -12.53 -7.65
C LYS A 45 6.34 -12.98 -6.28
N LEU A 46 5.05 -12.76 -6.02
CA LEU A 46 4.40 -13.16 -4.77
C LEU A 46 3.67 -14.49 -4.94
N SER A 47 3.54 -15.25 -3.86
CA SER A 47 2.78 -16.50 -3.81
C SER A 47 1.27 -16.29 -3.70
N PHE A 48 0.83 -15.03 -3.60
CA PHE A 48 -0.57 -14.64 -3.44
C PHE A 48 -0.91 -13.45 -4.36
N THR A 49 -2.21 -13.23 -4.58
CA THR A 49 -2.72 -12.07 -5.31
C THR A 49 -3.09 -10.96 -4.33
N VAL A 50 -2.64 -9.73 -4.56
CA VAL A 50 -2.93 -8.58 -3.68
C VAL A 50 -4.43 -8.38 -3.46
N SER A 51 -5.24 -8.49 -4.51
CA SER A 51 -6.71 -8.34 -4.44
C SER A 51 -7.44 -9.42 -3.64
N GLU A 52 -6.79 -10.57 -3.41
CA GLU A 52 -7.33 -11.65 -2.57
C GLU A 52 -6.94 -11.46 -1.09
N TRP A 53 -5.90 -10.66 -0.83
CA TRP A 53 -5.38 -10.40 0.51
C TRP A 53 -5.96 -9.13 1.14
N VAL A 54 -6.05 -8.05 0.37
CA VAL A 54 -6.48 -6.74 0.85
C VAL A 54 -7.56 -6.13 -0.03
N GLU A 55 -8.43 -5.35 0.61
CA GLU A 55 -9.42 -4.51 -0.02
C GLU A 55 -9.02 -3.04 0.13
N LYS A 56 -8.94 -2.33 -1.00
CA LYS A 56 -8.64 -0.90 -1.02
C LYS A 56 -9.84 -0.11 -0.49
N ILE A 57 -9.57 0.81 0.41
CA ILE A 57 -10.56 1.75 0.95
C ILE A 57 -10.51 3.01 0.09
N PRO A 58 -11.64 3.40 -0.55
CA PRO A 58 -11.71 4.65 -1.28
C PRO A 58 -11.58 5.83 -0.30
N THR A 59 -10.67 6.74 -0.59
CA THR A 59 -10.39 7.94 0.23
C THR A 59 -10.36 9.21 -0.61
N GLU A 60 -10.81 9.16 -1.87
CA GLU A 60 -10.69 10.25 -2.83
C GLU A 60 -11.39 11.53 -2.32
N ASP A 61 -12.63 11.40 -1.85
CA ASP A 61 -13.41 12.51 -1.32
C ASP A 61 -12.80 13.08 -0.03
N ASP A 62 -12.29 12.20 0.85
CA ASP A 62 -11.63 12.59 2.09
C ASP A 62 -10.33 13.35 1.82
N CYS A 63 -9.55 12.91 0.84
CA CYS A 63 -8.33 13.57 0.40
C CYS A 63 -8.62 14.96 -0.16
N GLU A 64 -9.67 15.11 -0.97
CA GLU A 64 -10.10 16.42 -1.51
C GLU A 64 -10.53 17.38 -0.40
N MET A 65 -11.33 16.89 0.55
CA MET A 65 -11.74 17.67 1.72
C MET A 65 -10.54 18.09 2.57
N PHE A 66 -9.62 17.16 2.86
CA PHE A 66 -8.44 17.41 3.69
C PHE A 66 -7.48 18.40 3.04
N ALA A 67 -7.25 18.28 1.74
CA ALA A 67 -6.37 19.16 0.99
C ALA A 67 -6.90 20.60 0.92
N ASN A 68 -8.22 20.80 1.00
CA ASN A 68 -8.86 22.12 1.05
C ASN A 68 -8.36 23.08 -0.05
N GLY A 69 -8.31 22.57 -1.29
CA GLY A 69 -7.83 23.33 -2.45
C GLY A 69 -6.31 23.45 -2.60
N ASN A 70 -5.51 22.92 -1.67
CA ASN A 70 -4.06 22.82 -1.82
C ASN A 70 -3.69 21.64 -2.71
N VAL A 71 -3.17 21.95 -3.91
CA VAL A 71 -2.84 20.95 -4.93
C VAL A 71 -1.69 20.02 -4.54
N ASP A 72 -0.72 20.53 -3.79
CA ASP A 72 0.45 19.75 -3.37
C ASP A 72 0.03 18.73 -2.30
N VAL A 73 -0.76 19.17 -1.31
CA VAL A 73 -1.32 18.28 -0.28
C VAL A 73 -2.23 17.23 -0.90
N LEU A 74 -3.07 17.61 -1.88
CA LEU A 74 -3.93 16.66 -2.58
C LEU A 74 -3.12 15.60 -3.33
N SER A 75 -2.04 16.01 -3.99
CA SER A 75 -1.12 15.11 -4.69
C SER A 75 -0.50 14.12 -3.71
N ASP A 76 0.03 14.60 -2.57
CA ASP A 76 0.62 13.75 -1.54
C ASP A 76 -0.38 12.75 -0.95
N CYS A 77 -1.61 13.21 -0.66
CA CYS A 77 -2.68 12.34 -0.17
C CYS A 77 -3.06 11.25 -1.18
N LYS A 78 -3.07 11.57 -2.48
CA LYS A 78 -3.39 10.61 -3.55
C LYS A 78 -2.32 9.54 -3.77
N MET A 79 -1.09 9.75 -3.26
CA MET A 79 -0.04 8.72 -3.31
C MET A 79 -0.22 7.62 -2.25
N LEU A 80 -1.03 7.87 -1.22
CA LEU A 80 -1.28 6.90 -0.16
C LEU A 80 -2.36 5.89 -0.58
N GLY A 81 -2.02 4.61 -0.49
CA GLY A 81 -2.98 3.52 -0.56
C GLY A 81 -3.45 3.13 0.85
N PHE A 82 -4.75 3.05 1.06
CA PHE A 82 -5.37 2.61 2.30
C PHE A 82 -6.11 1.29 2.09
N TYR A 83 -5.89 0.33 2.97
CA TYR A 83 -6.35 -1.04 2.76
C TYR A 83 -6.81 -1.72 4.05
N ARG A 84 -7.78 -2.62 3.92
CA ARG A 84 -8.20 -3.56 4.95
C ARG A 84 -7.82 -4.98 4.56
N VAL A 85 -7.20 -5.72 5.48
CA VAL A 85 -6.87 -7.14 5.29
C VAL A 85 -8.15 -8.00 5.40
N LEU A 86 -8.34 -8.90 4.43
CA LEU A 86 -9.52 -9.76 4.28
C LEU A 86 -9.53 -11.01 5.15
#